data_AF-A0A537EAA4-F1
#
_entry.id   AF-A0A537EAA4-F1
#
_cell.length_a   1.000
_cell.length_b   1.000
_cell.length_c   1.000
_cell.angle_alpha   90.00
_cell.angle_beta   90.00
_cell.angle_gamma   90.00
#
_symmetry.space_group_name_H-M   'P 1'
#
loop_
_entity.id
_entity.type
_entity.pdbx_description
1 polymer ?
#
loop_
_entity_poly.entity_id
_entity_poly.type
_entity_poly.pdbx_seq_one_letter_code
_entity_poly.pdbx_strand_id
1 'polypeptide(L)'
;MKLVTLFKKSIKMPPEYAPGKCNIGARGRAIRLATGLGIIAVFVGFGVLALGSVSPVFRLFLFTPFYVGLLAALEGTMSFCVLHASRGTYDLHEPSGMAFGKSTTKMTVRSEEWKKLDRRKARVMHLEAVLGALVLAGLLALA
;
A
#
# COMPACT_ATOMS: atom_id res chain seq x y z
N MET A 1 -27.33 34.35 13.67
CA MET A 1 -27.13 32.93 14.06
C MET A 1 -28.37 32.13 13.64
N LYS A 2 -28.32 31.40 12.52
CA LYS A 2 -29.27 30.33 12.12
C LYS A 2 -28.99 29.93 10.67
N LEU A 3 -28.23 28.85 10.45
CA LEU A 3 -28.23 28.01 9.22
C LEU A 3 -27.16 26.90 9.29
N VAL A 4 -26.96 26.27 10.46
CA VAL A 4 -26.06 25.11 10.61
C VAL A 4 -26.91 23.85 10.83
N THR A 5 -27.87 23.58 9.97
CA THR A 5 -28.73 22.38 10.06
C THR A 5 -29.27 21.95 8.71
N LEU A 6 -28.43 21.85 7.68
CA LEU A 6 -28.85 21.24 6.42
C LEU A 6 -27.89 20.11 6.01
N PHE A 7 -28.41 18.88 6.19
CA PHE A 7 -27.98 17.64 5.58
C PHE A 7 -26.65 17.03 6.03
N LYS A 8 -26.60 16.62 7.30
CA LYS A 8 -25.87 15.40 7.67
C LYS A 8 -26.66 14.19 7.12
N LYS A 9 -26.65 14.03 5.79
CA LYS A 9 -27.14 12.82 5.12
C LYS A 9 -26.28 11.69 5.67
N SER A 10 -26.84 10.87 6.55
CA SER A 10 -26.15 9.72 7.14
C SER A 10 -25.79 8.78 5.99
N ILE A 11 -24.58 8.93 5.46
CA ILE A 11 -24.00 7.98 4.53
C ILE A 11 -23.74 6.76 5.39
N LYS A 12 -24.68 5.80 5.40
CA LYS A 12 -24.47 4.48 5.99
C LYS A 12 -23.20 3.92 5.36
N MET A 13 -22.14 3.82 6.16
CA MET A 13 -20.93 3.10 5.75
C MET A 13 -21.30 1.62 5.63
N PRO A 14 -20.73 0.87 4.67
CA PRO A 14 -20.53 -0.54 4.92
C PRO A 14 -19.73 -0.64 6.23
N PRO A 15 -20.13 -1.44 7.22
CA PRO A 15 -19.50 -1.46 8.55
C PRO A 15 -17.99 -1.72 8.52
N GLU A 16 -17.49 -2.25 7.41
CA GLU A 16 -16.12 -2.69 7.21
C GLU A 16 -15.18 -1.66 6.53
N TYR A 17 -15.70 -0.66 5.78
CA TYR A 17 -14.86 0.39 5.17
C TYR A 17 -14.68 1.56 6.13
N ALA A 18 -13.43 1.99 6.33
CA ALA A 18 -13.10 3.10 7.22
C ALA A 18 -12.14 4.07 6.52
N PRO A 19 -12.57 5.30 6.17
CA PRO A 19 -11.73 6.27 5.47
C PRO A 19 -10.40 6.52 6.18
N GLY A 20 -9.30 6.44 5.42
CA GLY A 20 -7.93 6.60 5.89
C GLY A 20 -7.44 5.49 6.83
N LYS A 21 -8.21 4.42 7.04
CA LYS A 21 -7.89 3.34 7.98
C LYS A 21 -7.97 1.95 7.36
N CYS A 22 -9.04 1.63 6.64
CA CYS A 22 -9.27 0.32 6.05
C CYS A 22 -10.00 0.45 4.71
N ASN A 23 -9.41 -0.09 3.64
CA ASN A 23 -10.04 -0.16 2.32
C ASN A 23 -9.85 -1.50 1.60
N ILE A 24 -9.28 -2.49 2.29
CA ILE A 24 -9.12 -3.86 1.78
C ILE A 24 -9.49 -4.91 2.83
N GLY A 25 -10.07 -6.02 2.38
CA GLY A 25 -10.46 -7.13 3.23
C GLY A 25 -9.30 -8.03 3.68
N ALA A 26 -9.60 -8.99 4.55
CA ALA A 26 -8.62 -9.95 5.10
C ALA A 26 -7.82 -10.68 4.02
N ARG A 27 -8.45 -11.06 2.91
CA ARG A 27 -7.78 -11.73 1.80
C ARG A 27 -6.82 -10.81 1.05
N GLY A 28 -7.28 -9.61 0.68
CA GLY A 28 -6.45 -8.61 0.02
C GLY A 28 -5.23 -8.22 0.86
N ARG A 29 -5.38 -8.22 2.19
CA ARG A 29 -4.28 -8.01 3.14
C ARG A 29 -3.24 -9.12 3.08
N ALA A 30 -3.67 -10.37 3.17
CA ALA A 30 -2.79 -11.53 3.14
C ALA A 30 -1.98 -11.59 1.83
N ILE A 31 -2.63 -11.36 0.68
CA ILE A 31 -1.97 -11.36 -0.63
C ILE A 31 -0.86 -10.30 -0.71
N ARG A 32 -1.16 -9.07 -0.28
CA ARG A 32 -0.21 -7.95 -0.32
C ARG A 32 0.94 -8.15 0.65
N LEU A 33 0.67 -8.65 1.85
CA LEU A 33 1.72 -8.98 2.82
C LEU A 33 2.65 -10.06 2.28
N ALA A 34 2.10 -11.18 1.79
CA ALA A 34 2.90 -12.28 1.23
C ALA A 34 3.73 -11.83 0.02
N THR A 35 3.12 -11.04 -0.88
CA THR A 35 3.81 -10.49 -2.06
C THR A 35 4.93 -9.55 -1.65
N GLY A 36 4.66 -8.63 -0.71
CA GLY A 36 5.65 -7.68 -0.21
C GLY A 36 6.85 -8.36 0.43
N LEU A 37 6.59 -9.32 1.33
CA LEU A 37 7.65 -10.10 1.99
C LEU A 37 8.43 -10.95 0.98
N GLY A 38 7.75 -11.56 0.00
CA GLY A 38 8.40 -12.33 -1.06
C GLY A 38 9.36 -11.49 -1.89
N ILE A 39 8.93 -10.30 -2.34
CA ILE A 39 9.80 -9.36 -3.06
C ILE A 39 11.00 -8.96 -2.21
N ILE A 40 10.79 -8.55 -0.95
CA ILE A 40 11.88 -8.15 -0.06
C ILE A 40 12.88 -9.30 0.11
N ALA A 41 12.42 -10.51 0.42
CA ALA A 41 13.28 -11.66 0.65
C ALA A 41 14.13 -12.01 -0.59
N VAL A 42 13.52 -12.02 -1.77
CA VAL A 42 14.22 -12.30 -3.04
C VAL A 42 15.32 -11.28 -3.30
N PHE A 43 15.03 -9.97 -3.15
CA PHE A 43 16.00 -8.93 -3.47
C PHE A 43 17.05 -8.70 -2.38
N VAL A 44 16.76 -9.01 -1.11
CA VAL A 44 17.79 -9.13 -0.08
C VAL A 44 18.74 -10.29 -0.41
N GLY A 45 18.20 -11.47 -0.75
CA GLY A 45 19.01 -12.61 -1.15
C GLY A 45 19.90 -12.31 -2.36
N PHE A 46 19.34 -11.66 -3.39
CA PHE A 46 20.11 -11.18 -4.53
C PHE A 46 21.23 -10.20 -4.11
N GLY A 47 20.91 -9.21 -3.28
CA GLY A 47 21.90 -8.23 -2.81
C GLY A 47 23.06 -8.85 -2.03
N VAL A 48 22.77 -9.85 -1.18
CA VAL A 48 23.78 -10.57 -0.39
C VAL A 48 24.62 -11.51 -1.27
N LEU A 49 24.01 -12.22 -2.21
CA LEU A 49 24.74 -13.12 -3.11
C LEU A 49 25.59 -12.37 -4.15
N ALA A 50 25.21 -11.13 -4.48
CA ALA A 50 25.93 -10.26 -5.39
C ALA A 50 27.02 -9.40 -4.72
N LEU A 51 27.34 -9.66 -3.43
CA LEU A 51 28.41 -8.95 -2.72
C LEU A 51 29.74 -9.15 -3.46
N GLY A 52 30.43 -8.05 -3.77
CA GLY A 52 31.73 -8.01 -4.44
C GLY A 52 31.72 -8.10 -5.98
N SER A 53 30.64 -8.57 -6.61
CA SER A 53 30.57 -8.75 -8.07
C SER A 53 29.85 -7.61 -8.81
N VAL A 54 29.06 -6.81 -8.07
CA VAL A 54 28.25 -5.72 -8.62
C VAL A 54 28.67 -4.40 -8.00
N SER A 55 28.82 -3.36 -8.85
CA SER A 55 29.22 -2.03 -8.37
C SER A 55 28.21 -1.47 -7.36
N PRO A 56 28.65 -0.71 -6.34
CA PRO A 56 27.75 -0.12 -5.35
C PRO A 56 26.65 0.74 -5.98
N VAL A 57 26.94 1.41 -7.09
CA VAL A 57 25.96 2.22 -7.84
C VAL A 57 24.83 1.34 -8.39
N PHE A 58 25.14 0.16 -8.92
CA PHE A 58 24.11 -0.75 -9.41
C PHE A 58 23.23 -1.32 -8.28
N ARG A 59 23.77 -1.44 -7.06
CA ARG A 59 22.99 -1.86 -5.89
C ARG A 59 21.97 -0.82 -5.46
N LEU A 60 22.15 0.47 -5.78
CA LEU A 60 21.13 1.50 -5.55
C LEU A 60 19.85 1.24 -6.34
N PHE A 61 19.90 0.51 -7.47
CA PHE A 61 18.68 0.12 -8.20
C PHE A 61 17.80 -0.86 -7.42
N LEU A 62 18.32 -1.52 -6.36
CA LEU A 62 17.52 -2.32 -5.43
C LEU A 62 16.50 -1.47 -4.65
N PHE A 63 16.65 -0.14 -4.64
CA PHE A 63 15.64 0.76 -4.10
C PHE A 63 14.25 0.48 -4.66
N THR A 64 14.13 0.28 -5.98
CA THR A 64 12.82 0.11 -6.65
C THR A 64 12.08 -1.15 -6.17
N PRO A 65 12.67 -2.36 -6.22
CA PRO A 65 11.99 -3.54 -5.69
C PRO A 65 11.74 -3.47 -4.19
N PHE A 66 12.65 -2.88 -3.38
CA PHE A 66 12.37 -2.69 -1.96
C PHE A 66 11.22 -1.75 -1.69
N TYR A 67 11.11 -0.65 -2.42
CA TYR A 67 9.98 0.26 -2.33
C TYR A 67 8.66 -0.45 -2.65
N VAL A 68 8.60 -1.22 -3.74
CA VAL A 68 7.40 -1.99 -4.11
C VAL A 68 7.06 -3.04 -3.05
N GLY A 69 8.07 -3.79 -2.58
CA GLY A 69 7.89 -4.82 -1.57
C GLY A 69 7.41 -4.26 -0.22
N LEU A 70 8.05 -3.18 0.26
CA LEU A 70 7.67 -2.50 1.49
C LEU A 70 6.28 -1.88 1.39
N LEU A 71 5.96 -1.22 0.28
CA LEU A 71 4.64 -0.66 0.08
C LEU A 71 3.57 -1.76 0.14
N ALA A 72 3.76 -2.89 -0.55
CA ALA A 72 2.83 -4.02 -0.49
C ALA A 72 2.74 -4.63 0.92
N ALA A 73 3.85 -4.78 1.65
CA ALA A 73 3.84 -5.25 3.03
C ALA A 73 3.09 -4.28 3.97
N LEU A 74 3.29 -2.97 3.80
CA LEU A 74 2.55 -1.93 4.52
C LEU A 74 1.06 -2.00 4.19
N GLU A 75 0.69 -2.17 2.92
CA GLU A 75 -0.72 -2.33 2.55
C GLU A 75 -1.37 -3.53 3.27
N GLY A 76 -0.67 -4.67 3.31
CA GLY A 76 -1.15 -5.87 3.98
C GLY A 76 -1.30 -5.74 5.49
N THR A 77 -0.30 -5.16 6.16
CA THR A 77 -0.29 -4.96 7.61
C THR A 77 -1.28 -3.89 8.05
N MET A 78 -1.38 -2.78 7.33
CA MET A 78 -2.24 -1.65 7.66
C MET A 78 -3.68 -1.79 7.17
N SER A 79 -4.01 -2.87 6.45
CA SER A 79 -5.36 -3.05 5.87
C SER A 79 -5.75 -1.97 4.87
N PHE A 80 -4.76 -1.40 4.18
CA PHE A 80 -4.96 -0.21 3.38
C PHE A 80 -4.15 -0.24 2.08
N CYS A 81 -4.82 -0.35 0.95
CA CYS A 81 -4.22 -0.29 -0.37
C CYS A 81 -4.16 1.16 -0.90
N VAL A 82 -2.96 1.60 -1.30
CA VAL A 82 -2.70 2.94 -1.82
C VAL A 82 -3.27 3.12 -3.23
N LEU A 83 -3.34 2.06 -4.03
CA LEU A 83 -3.95 2.11 -5.36
C LEU A 83 -5.47 2.28 -5.30
N HIS A 84 -6.12 1.65 -4.32
CA HIS A 84 -7.54 1.86 -4.06
C HIS A 84 -7.81 3.30 -3.62
N ALA A 85 -6.97 3.83 -2.71
CA ALA A 85 -7.03 5.21 -2.26
C ALA A 85 -6.85 6.24 -3.39
N SER A 86 -5.90 6.02 -4.31
CA SER A 86 -5.67 6.92 -5.44
C SER A 86 -6.83 6.92 -6.44
N ARG A 87 -7.45 5.75 -6.65
CA ARG A 87 -8.61 5.58 -7.53
C ARG A 87 -9.95 5.97 -6.89
N GLY A 88 -9.97 6.28 -5.59
CA GLY A 88 -11.22 6.53 -4.85
C GLY A 88 -12.13 5.30 -4.82
N THR A 89 -11.54 4.13 -4.58
CA THR A 89 -12.22 2.83 -4.53
C THR A 89 -11.82 2.08 -3.26
N TYR A 90 -12.53 1.00 -2.95
CA TYR A 90 -12.16 0.04 -1.91
C TYR A 90 -12.62 -1.36 -2.33
N ASP A 91 -12.06 -2.40 -1.71
CA ASP A 91 -12.46 -3.77 -1.95
C ASP A 91 -12.29 -4.66 -0.71
N LEU A 92 -13.40 -4.94 -0.03
CA LEU A 92 -13.42 -5.71 1.21
C LEU A 92 -13.59 -7.22 0.98
N HIS A 93 -13.93 -7.62 -0.23
CA HIS A 93 -14.22 -9.01 -0.59
C HIS A 93 -13.45 -9.42 -1.84
N GLU A 94 -12.20 -8.96 -1.95
CA GLU A 94 -11.35 -9.22 -3.11
C GLU A 94 -11.30 -10.73 -3.40
N PRO A 95 -11.70 -11.17 -4.60
CA PRO A 95 -11.70 -12.59 -4.95
C PRO A 95 -10.26 -13.11 -5.09
N SER A 96 -10.12 -14.44 -5.16
CA SER A 96 -8.81 -15.09 -5.40
C SER A 96 -8.08 -14.49 -6.61
N GLY A 97 -6.83 -14.07 -6.44
CA GLY A 97 -6.01 -13.57 -7.56
C GLY A 97 -4.72 -12.88 -7.12
N MET A 98 -3.96 -12.39 -8.10
CA MET A 98 -2.83 -11.50 -7.87
C MET A 98 -3.30 -10.11 -7.44
N ALA A 99 -2.49 -9.37 -6.69
CA ALA A 99 -2.80 -8.01 -6.19
C ALA A 99 -3.18 -6.98 -7.29
N PHE A 100 -2.94 -7.30 -8.56
CA PHE A 100 -3.23 -6.46 -9.72
C PHE A 100 -4.44 -6.93 -10.55
N GLY A 101 -5.13 -7.98 -10.11
CA GLY A 101 -6.27 -8.55 -10.81
C GLY A 101 -7.49 -7.61 -10.89
N LYS A 102 -8.35 -7.85 -11.88
CA LYS A 102 -9.62 -7.12 -12.00
C LYS A 102 -10.60 -7.71 -10.97
N SER A 103 -10.84 -6.99 -9.88
CA SER A 103 -11.84 -7.41 -8.90
C SER A 103 -13.26 -6.98 -9.30
N THR A 104 -14.20 -7.93 -9.18
CA THR A 104 -15.63 -7.74 -9.39
C THR A 104 -16.35 -7.20 -8.14
N THR A 105 -15.73 -7.28 -6.96
CA THR A 105 -16.29 -6.84 -5.66
C THR A 105 -15.87 -5.42 -5.27
N LYS A 106 -15.05 -4.79 -6.10
CA LYS A 106 -14.60 -3.41 -5.93
C LYS A 106 -15.76 -2.41 -5.92
N MET A 107 -15.75 -1.51 -4.94
CA MET A 107 -16.73 -0.44 -4.77
C MET A 107 -16.09 0.95 -4.91
N THR A 108 -16.92 1.97 -5.19
CA THR A 108 -16.49 3.37 -5.33
C THR A 108 -16.76 4.18 -4.07
N VAL A 109 -15.79 5.00 -3.67
CA VAL A 109 -15.94 5.96 -2.57
C VAL A 109 -16.73 7.16 -3.08
N ARG A 110 -17.92 7.41 -2.53
CA ARG A 110 -18.81 8.48 -3.00
C ARG A 110 -18.45 9.87 -2.45
N SER A 111 -17.92 9.94 -1.23
CA SER A 111 -17.60 11.20 -0.56
C SER A 111 -16.22 11.70 -0.93
N GLU A 112 -16.10 12.95 -1.39
CA GLU A 112 -14.81 13.58 -1.66
C GLU A 112 -13.96 13.76 -0.39
N GLU A 113 -14.59 14.00 0.76
CA GLU A 113 -13.87 14.10 2.03
C GLU A 113 -13.23 12.76 2.42
N TRP A 114 -13.90 11.64 2.14
CA TRP A 114 -13.33 10.31 2.38
C TRP A 114 -12.16 10.02 1.42
N LYS A 115 -12.30 10.38 0.15
CA LYS A 115 -11.17 10.28 -0.80
C LYS A 115 -9.97 11.12 -0.37
N LYS A 116 -10.19 12.31 0.22
CA LYS A 116 -9.09 13.14 0.76
C LYS A 116 -8.36 12.45 1.92
N LEU A 117 -9.10 11.81 2.84
CA LEU A 117 -8.52 11.04 3.94
C LEU A 117 -7.71 9.84 3.42
N ASP A 118 -8.27 9.10 2.47
CA ASP A 118 -7.60 7.96 1.85
C ASP A 118 -6.30 8.37 1.15
N ARG A 119 -6.34 9.45 0.35
CA ARG A 119 -5.15 10.00 -0.31
C ARG A 119 -4.10 10.49 0.69
N ARG A 120 -4.51 11.05 1.84
CA ARG A 120 -3.57 11.48 2.89
C ARG A 120 -2.86 10.27 3.50
N LYS A 121 -3.60 9.22 3.84
CA LYS A 121 -3.01 7.96 4.35
C LYS A 121 -2.06 7.34 3.33
N ALA A 122 -2.46 7.28 2.06
CA ALA A 122 -1.62 6.75 0.99
C ALA A 122 -0.28 7.49 0.84
N ARG A 123 -0.27 8.84 0.94
CA ARG A 123 0.98 9.62 0.91
C ARG A 123 1.91 9.30 2.07
N VAL A 124 1.37 9.11 3.28
CA VAL A 124 2.17 8.71 4.45
C VAL A 124 2.80 7.33 4.21
N MET A 125 2.04 6.37 3.70
CA MET A 125 2.55 5.03 3.40
C MET A 125 3.61 5.04 2.29
N HIS A 126 3.45 5.88 1.27
CA HIS A 126 4.50 6.08 0.26
C HIS A 126 5.78 6.62 0.88
N LEU A 127 5.69 7.61 1.77
CA LEU A 127 6.86 8.15 2.46
C LEU A 127 7.54 7.09 3.33
N GLU A 128 6.78 6.33 4.11
CA GLU A 128 7.30 5.21 4.93
C GLU A 128 8.02 4.16 4.06
N ALA A 129 7.41 3.77 2.93
CA ALA A 129 8.01 2.81 1.99
C ALA A 129 9.29 3.35 1.34
N VAL A 130 9.32 4.63 0.95
CA VAL A 130 10.52 5.27 0.37
C VAL A 130 11.65 5.31 1.40
N LEU A 131 11.38 5.74 2.63
CA LEU A 131 12.39 5.80 3.68
C LEU A 131 12.94 4.41 3.99
N GLY A 132 12.08 3.40 4.15
CA GLY A 132 12.50 2.02 4.38
C GLY A 132 13.33 1.46 3.21
N ALA A 133 12.94 1.75 1.97
CA ALA A 133 13.66 1.28 0.79
C ALA A 133 15.04 1.93 0.64
N LEU A 134 15.17 3.23 0.95
CA LEU A 134 16.46 3.92 0.97
C LEU A 134 17.40 3.29 2.02
N VAL A 135 16.89 2.99 3.22
CA VAL A 135 17.67 2.33 4.27
C VAL A 135 18.16 0.96 3.82
N LEU A 136 17.26 0.10 3.30
CA LEU A 136 17.64 -1.24 2.85
C LEU A 136 18.64 -1.21 1.68
N ALA A 137 18.38 -0.39 0.66
CA ALA A 137 19.28 -0.26 -0.47
C ALA A 137 20.64 0.33 -0.04
N GLY A 138 20.65 1.32 0.85
CA GLY A 138 21.87 1.91 1.40
C GLY A 138 22.70 0.90 2.19
N LEU A 139 22.07 0.12 3.07
CA LEU A 139 22.76 -0.92 3.84
C LEU A 139 23.43 -1.96 2.92
N LEU A 140 22.74 -2.42 1.87
CA LEU A 140 23.32 -3.38 0.92
C LEU A 140 24.35 -2.77 -0.04
N ALA A 141 24.26 -1.47 -0.31
CA ALA A 141 25.26 -0.76 -1.11
C ALA A 141 26.57 -0.53 -0.35
N LEU A 142 26.51 -0.45 0.99
CA LEU A 142 27.66 -0.25 1.87
C LEU A 142 28.27 -1.56 2.41
N ALA A 143 27.60 -2.70 2.25
CA ALA A 143 28.08 -4.03 2.62
C ALA A 143 29.03 -4.63 1.58
#